data_AF-A0A527ZBS2-F1
#
_entry.id   AF-A0A527ZBS2-F1
#
_cell.length_a   1.000
_cell.length_b   1.000
_cell.length_c   1.000
_cell.angle_alpha   90.00
_cell.angle_beta   90.00
_cell.angle_gamma   90.00
#
_symmetry.space_group_name_H-M   'P 1'
#
loop_
_entity.id
_entity.type
_entity.pdbx_description
1 polymer ?
#
loop_
_entity_poly.entity_id
_entity_poly.type
_entity_poly.pdbx_seq_one_letter_code
_entity_poly.pdbx_strand_id
1 'polypeptide(L)' 'KVVFVGEQPGDQEDLAGKPFVGPAGKVFDAILDDAGVDRLKVYVTNAVKHFKFEPRGKRRIHSKPNAGEVQACRWWL' A
#
# COMPACT_ATOMS: atom_id res chain seq x y z
N LYS A 1 -0.69 -20.06 1.28
CA LYS A 1 0.02 -18.80 0.93
C LYS A 1 -0.94 -17.65 1.19
N VAL A 2 -0.50 -16.63 1.92
CA VAL A 2 -1.36 -15.50 2.32
C VAL A 2 -1.02 -14.28 1.47
N VAL A 3 -2.05 -13.56 1.04
CA VAL A 3 -1.93 -12.29 0.32
C VAL A 3 -2.58 -11.20 1.15
N PHE A 4 -1.86 -10.09 1.36
CA PHE A 4 -2.40 -8.88 1.96
C PHE A 4 -2.54 -7.80 0.89
N VAL A 5 -3.71 -7.16 0.86
CA VAL A 5 -4.04 -6.13 -0.13
C VAL A 5 -4.40 -4.84 0.60
N GLY A 6 -3.55 -3.82 0.49
CA GLY A 6 -3.83 -2.45 0.94
C GLY A 6 -4.66 -1.65 -0.07
N GLU A 7 -4.93 -0.38 0.22
CA GLU A 7 -5.70 0.49 -0.67
C GLU A 7 -4.87 0.95 -1.88
N GLN A 8 -3.79 1.69 -1.62
CA GLN A 8 -2.89 2.27 -2.62
C GLN A 8 -1.50 2.55 -1.99
N PRO A 9 -0.46 2.80 -2.81
CA PRO A 9 0.82 3.30 -2.29
C PRO A 9 0.63 4.64 -1.56
N GLY A 10 1.37 4.86 -0.47
CA GLY A 10 1.53 6.18 0.13
C GLY A 10 2.74 6.93 -0.43
N ASP A 11 3.05 8.07 0.18
CA ASP A 11 4.16 8.95 -0.23
C ASP A 11 5.52 8.23 -0.28
N GLN A 12 5.82 7.41 0.73
CA GLN A 12 7.10 6.70 0.79
C GLN A 12 7.12 5.48 -0.15
N GLU A 13 6.00 4.77 -0.27
CA GLU A 13 5.87 3.62 -1.18
C GLU A 13 6.03 4.05 -2.63
N ASP A 14 5.46 5.19 -3.01
CA ASP A 14 5.56 5.77 -4.35
C ASP A 14 7.02 6.12 -4.71
N LEU A 15 7.79 6.67 -3.76
CA LEU A 15 9.21 6.99 -3.97
C LEU A 15 10.11 5.76 -3.93
N ALA A 16 9.80 4.80 -3.06
CA ALA A 16 10.62 3.60 -2.86
C ALA A 16 10.33 2.49 -3.87
N GLY A 17 9.18 2.54 -4.57
CA GLY A 17 8.73 1.49 -5.49
C GLY A 17 8.41 0.16 -4.79
N LYS A 18 8.10 0.19 -3.48
CA LYS A 18 7.82 -1.01 -2.67
C LYS A 18 6.60 -0.78 -1.79
N PRO A 19 5.69 -1.76 -1.68
CA PRO A 19 4.48 -1.62 -0.87
C PRO A 19 4.81 -1.75 0.62
N PHE A 20 4.08 -1.00 1.46
CA PHE A 20 4.18 -1.06 2.93
C PHE A 20 5.60 -0.81 3.47
N VAL A 21 6.23 0.30 3.08
CA VAL A 21 7.56 0.70 3.60
C VAL A 21 7.51 1.91 4.53
N GLY A 22 6.39 2.65 4.53
CA GLY A 22 6.16 3.80 5.37
C GLY A 22 5.74 3.45 6.80
N PRO A 23 5.23 4.42 7.58
CA PRO A 23 4.81 4.21 8.96
C PRO A 23 3.77 3.09 9.12
N ALA A 24 2.80 2.99 8.22
CA ALA A 24 1.81 1.92 8.23
C ALA A 24 2.43 0.54 7.94
N GLY A 25 3.45 0.48 7.09
CA GLY A 25 4.23 -0.74 6.82
C GLY A 25 4.96 -1.27 8.04
N LYS A 26 5.57 -0.37 8.82
CA LYS A 26 6.22 -0.74 10.10
C LYS A 26 5.25 -1.34 11.10
N VAL A 27 4.03 -0.78 11.21
CA VAL A 27 2.97 -1.32 12.07
C VAL A 27 2.51 -2.68 11.56
N PHE A 28 2.34 -2.82 10.24
CA PHE A 28 1.99 -4.09 9.62
C PHE A 28 3.05 -5.17 9.88
N ASP A 29 4.34 -4.86 9.73
CA ASP A 29 5.43 -5.81 9.99
C ASP A 29 5.45 -6.25 11.47
N ALA A 30 5.22 -5.33 12.42
CA ALA A 30 5.12 -5.65 13.83
C ALA A 30 3.93 -6.60 14.13
N ILE A 31 2.77 -6.36 13.52
CA ILE A 31 1.59 -7.22 13.70
C ILE A 31 1.81 -8.61 13.09
N LEU A 32 2.51 -8.70 11.94
CA LEU A 32 2.87 -9.99 11.36
C LEU A 32 3.78 -10.79 12.30
N ASP A 33 4.78 -10.13 12.90
CA ASP A 33 5.68 -10.76 13.86
C ASP A 33 4.93 -11.26 15.09
N ASP A 34 4.07 -10.42 15.68
CA ASP A 34 3.20 -10.79 16.81
C ASP A 34 2.28 -11.98 16.47
N ALA A 35 1.82 -12.06 15.21
CA ALA A 35 0.99 -13.16 14.73
C ALA A 35 1.79 -14.42 14.32
N GLY A 36 3.12 -14.41 14.42
CA GLY A 36 3.98 -15.51 14.00
C GLY A 36 4.01 -15.74 12.49
N VAL A 37 3.73 -14.69 11.71
CA VAL A 37 3.68 -14.74 10.24
C VAL A 37 4.97 -14.16 9.65
N ASP A 38 5.77 -15.02 9.03
CA ASP A 38 6.98 -14.60 8.32
C ASP A 38 6.66 -13.70 7.12
N ARG A 39 7.09 -12.43 7.19
CA ARG A 39 6.92 -11.39 6.16
C ARG A 39 7.43 -11.82 4.77
N LEU A 40 8.42 -12.69 4.71
CA LEU A 40 9.00 -13.18 3.45
C LEU A 40 8.15 -14.28 2.80
N LYS A 41 7.21 -14.87 3.54
CA LYS A 41 6.31 -15.93 3.05
C LYS A 41 4.95 -15.41 2.59
N VAL A 42 4.72 -14.11 2.67
CA VAL A 42 3.46 -13.46 2.28
C VAL A 42 3.67 -12.55 1.08
N TYR A 43 2.67 -12.49 0.21
CA TYR A 43 2.64 -11.50 -0.86
C TYR A 43 1.86 -10.28 -0.39
N VAL A 44 2.38 -9.08 -0.67
CA VAL A 44 1.78 -7.81 -0.24
C VAL A 44 1.67 -6.90 -1.44
N THR A 45 0.48 -6.37 -1.68
CA THR A 45 0.20 -5.45 -2.79
C THR A 45 -0.90 -4.47 -2.39
N ASN A 46 -1.35 -3.64 -3.33
CA ASN A 46 -2.44 -2.68 -3.14
C ASN A 46 -3.54 -2.87 -4.19
N ALA A 47 -4.77 -2.44 -3.89
CA ALA A 47 -5.88 -2.49 -4.83
C ALA A 47 -5.67 -1.55 -6.03
N VAL A 48 -5.12 -0.36 -5.79
CA VAL A 48 -4.65 0.58 -6.81
C VAL A 48 -3.13 0.65 -6.76
N LYS A 49 -2.47 0.78 -7.92
CA LYS A 49 -1.00 0.64 -8.03
C LYS A 49 -0.22 1.96 -8.07
N HIS A 50 -0.92 3.09 -8.15
CA HIS A 50 -0.32 4.43 -8.17
C HIS A 50 -0.84 5.25 -6.99
N PHE A 51 0.02 6.12 -6.44
CA PHE A 51 -0.35 6.99 -5.33
C PHE A 51 -1.22 8.13 -5.81
N LYS A 52 -2.48 8.17 -5.37
CA LYS A 52 -3.38 9.31 -5.55
C LYS A 52 -3.22 10.28 -4.39
N PHE A 53 -2.92 11.53 -4.71
CA PHE A 53 -2.69 12.58 -3.73
C PHE A 53 -3.14 13.95 -4.23
N GLU A 54 -3.36 14.85 -3.27
CA GLU A 54 -3.51 16.29 -3.52
C GLU A 54 -2.27 17.03 -3.02
N PRO A 55 -1.69 17.94 -3.82
CA PRO A 55 -0.54 18.74 -3.39
C PRO A 55 -0.98 19.81 -2.39
N ARG A 56 -0.31 19.88 -1.25
CA ARG A 56 -0.46 20.95 -0.26
C ARG A 56 0.91 21.57 0.03
N GLY A 57 1.26 22.60 -0.77
CA GLY A 57 2.61 23.16 -0.79
C GLY A 57 3.62 22.08 -1.21
N LYS A 58 4.63 21.82 -0.37
CA LYS A 58 5.65 20.78 -0.61
C LYS A 58 5.21 19.36 -0.20
N ARG A 59 4.02 19.19 0.38
CA ARG A 59 3.54 17.89 0.87
C ARG A 59 2.56 17.26 -0.11
N ARG A 60 2.63 15.93 -0.26
CA ARG A 60 1.65 15.12 -0.97
C ARG A 60 0.68 14.51 0.03
N ILE A 61 -0.59 14.91 -0.01
CA ILE A 61 -1.60 14.45 0.93
C ILE A 61 -2.42 13.35 0.27
N HIS A 62 -2.45 12.18 0.88
CA HIS A 62 -3.19 11.03 0.38
C HIS A 62 -4.66 11.36 0.10
N SER A 63 -5.15 10.97 -1.08
CA SER A 63 -6.55 11.05 -1.47
C SER A 63 -7.06 9.67 -1.84
N LYS A 64 -8.21 9.28 -1.30
CA LYS A 64 -8.81 7.96 -1.52
C LYS A 64 -9.07 7.66 -3.01
N PRO A 65 -8.79 6.45 -3.52
CA PRO A 65 -9.18 6.05 -4.85
C PRO A 65 -10.71 5.91 -4.96
N ASN A 66 -11.27 6.32 -6.09
CA ASN A 66 -12.68 6.14 -6.38
C ASN A 66 -12.94 4.76 -7.00
N ALA A 67 -14.22 4.39 -7.12
CA ALA A 67 -14.62 3.09 -7.64
C ALA A 67 -14.11 2.82 -9.08
N GLY A 68 -14.02 3.85 -9.92
CA GLY A 68 -13.51 3.72 -11.29
C GLY A 68 -12.01 3.38 -11.32
N GLU A 69 -11.22 4.02 -10.47
CA GLU A 69 -9.78 3.76 -10.34
C GLU A 69 -9.50 2.35 -9.81
N VAL A 70 -10.27 1.91 -8.81
CA VAL A 70 -10.21 0.53 -8.30
C VAL A 70 -10.57 -0.47 -9.41
N GLN A 71 -11.65 -0.22 -10.16
CA GLN A 71 -12.08 -1.09 -11.26
C GLN A 71 -11.03 -1.16 -12.37
N ALA A 72 -10.41 -0.04 -12.73
CA ALA A 72 -9.36 0.01 -13.75
C ALA A 72 -8.08 -0.75 -13.32
N CYS A 73 -7.72 -0.69 -12.04
CA CYS A 73 -6.55 -1.40 -11.53
C CYS A 73 -6.81 -2.89 -11.22
N ARG A 74 -8.07 -3.34 -11.22
CA ARG A 74 -8.47 -4.68 -10.76
C ARG A 74 -7.77 -5.82 -11.49
N TRP A 75 -7.43 -5.67 -12.77
CA TRP A 75 -6.75 -6.73 -13.54
C TRP A 75 -5.35 -7.07 -12.98
N TRP A 76 -4.74 -6.16 -12.22
CA TRP A 76 -3.44 -6.34 -11.56
C TRP A 76 -3.53 -6.99 -10.18
N LEU A 77 -4.72 -7.45 -9.76
CA LEU A 77 -4.96 -8.24 -8.56
C LEU A 77 -5.38 -9.65 -8.94
#